data_AF-A0A5E6WP71-F1
#
_entry.id   AF-A0A5E6WP71-F1
#
_cell.length_a   1.000
_cell.length_b   1.000
_cell.length_c   1.000
_cell.angle_alpha   90.00
_cell.angle_beta   90.00
_cell.angle_gamma   90.00
#
_symmetry.space_group_name_H-M   'P 1'
#
loop_
_entity.id
_entity.type
_entity.pdbx_description
1 polymer ?
#
loop_
_entity_poly.entity_id
_entity_poly.type
_entity_poly.pdbx_seq_one_letter_code
_entity_poly.pdbx_strand_id
1 'polypeptide(L)'
;MATAGQAGESELLAQIARQANAGDSQAALASCERYLRQFEPKAQLYYWLGLLSDTAGDSHNAIIHYRKAVYLEPQHPEALLQLATLLAAQGDEAGARRLQERAARAGREPQR
;
A
#
# COMPACT_ATOMS: atom_id res chain seq x y z
N MET A 1 -22.28 12.50 9.50
CA MET A 1 -22.14 13.39 8.32
C MET A 1 -20.72 13.21 7.79
N ALA A 2 -20.52 12.32 6.83
CA ALA A 2 -19.22 12.22 6.16
C ALA A 2 -19.01 13.52 5.37
N THR A 3 -18.02 14.31 5.80
CA THR A 3 -17.73 15.64 5.26
C THR A 3 -17.26 15.50 3.81
N ALA A 4 -17.57 16.47 2.95
CA ALA A 4 -17.23 16.45 1.52
C ALA A 4 -15.74 16.11 1.22
N GLY A 5 -14.84 16.32 2.18
CA GLY A 5 -13.43 15.90 2.11
C GLY A 5 -13.21 14.39 2.08
N GLN A 6 -14.01 13.59 2.80
CA GLN A 6 -13.89 12.12 2.82
C GLN A 6 -14.30 11.49 1.47
N ALA A 7 -15.28 12.09 0.79
CA ALA A 7 -15.69 11.66 -0.53
C ALA A 7 -14.59 11.95 -1.57
N GLY A 8 -14.01 13.15 -1.54
CA GLY A 8 -12.90 13.51 -2.42
C GLY A 8 -11.62 12.69 -2.19
N GLU A 9 -11.32 12.37 -0.92
CA GLU A 9 -10.21 11.50 -0.54
C GLU A 9 -10.37 10.08 -1.11
N SER A 10 -11.55 9.49 -0.91
CA SER A 10 -11.86 8.13 -1.38
C SER A 10 -11.84 8.05 -2.91
N GLU A 11 -12.35 9.07 -3.59
CA GLU A 11 -12.32 9.15 -5.06
C GLU A 11 -10.89 9.26 -5.59
N LEU A 12 -10.01 10.01 -4.92
CA LEU A 12 -8.61 10.11 -5.32
C LEU A 12 -7.86 8.79 -5.14
N LEU A 13 -8.11 8.05 -4.06
CA LEU A 13 -7.55 6.71 -3.87
C LEU A 13 -8.06 5.73 -4.94
N ALA A 14 -9.35 5.79 -5.28
CA ALA A 14 -9.92 4.98 -6.35
C ALA A 14 -9.33 5.34 -7.72
N GLN A 15 -9.04 6.62 -7.97
CA GLN A 15 -8.34 7.07 -9.17
C GLN A 15 -6.92 6.49 -9.25
N ILE A 16 -6.16 6.57 -8.15
CA ILE A 16 -4.80 5.98 -8.07
C ILE A 16 -4.84 4.49 -8.37
N ALA A 17 -5.77 3.76 -7.74
CA ALA A 17 -5.94 2.32 -7.96
C ALA A 17 -6.21 1.99 -9.44
N ARG A 18 -7.11 2.73 -10.10
CA ARG A 18 -7.41 2.53 -11.53
C ARG A 18 -6.19 2.78 -12.42
N GLN A 19 -5.44 3.86 -12.16
CA GLN A 19 -4.24 4.19 -12.93
C GLN A 19 -3.14 3.13 -12.76
N ALA A 20 -2.88 2.72 -11.51
CA ALA A 20 -1.91 1.67 -11.22
C ALA A 20 -2.29 0.34 -11.90
N ASN A 21 -3.56 -0.06 -11.83
CA ASN A 21 -4.05 -1.28 -12.48
C ASN A 21 -4.04 -1.19 -14.02
N ALA A 22 -4.14 0.01 -14.59
CA ALA A 22 -4.01 0.24 -16.02
C ALA A 22 -2.55 0.23 -16.51
N GLY A 23 -1.57 0.12 -15.60
CA GLY A 23 -0.15 0.22 -15.92
C GLY A 23 0.33 1.66 -16.17
N ASP A 24 -0.53 2.66 -15.92
CA ASP A 24 -0.17 4.07 -16.05
C ASP A 24 0.52 4.56 -14.76
N SER A 25 1.74 4.06 -14.54
CA SER A 25 2.49 4.32 -13.32
C SER A 25 2.82 5.80 -13.14
N GLN A 26 3.02 6.54 -14.24
CA GLN A 26 3.30 7.98 -14.18
C GLN A 26 2.07 8.75 -13.68
N ALA A 27 0.88 8.48 -14.23
CA ALA A 27 -0.32 9.15 -13.78
C ALA A 27 -0.70 8.76 -12.35
N ALA A 28 -0.46 7.50 -11.96
CA ALA A 28 -0.67 7.03 -10.60
C ALA A 28 0.24 7.76 -9.60
N LEU A 29 1.53 7.93 -9.90
CA LEU A 29 2.47 8.68 -9.05
C LEU A 29 2.06 10.15 -8.90
N ALA A 30 1.67 10.80 -10.01
CA ALA A 30 1.18 12.19 -9.96
C ALA A 30 -0.08 12.33 -9.08
N SER A 31 -1.00 11.36 -9.15
CA SER A 31 -2.17 11.32 -8.28
C SER A 31 -1.82 11.06 -6.82
N CYS A 32 -0.83 10.20 -6.53
CA CYS A 32 -0.31 9.98 -5.18
C CYS A 32 0.28 11.26 -4.58
N GLU A 33 1.08 12.02 -5.34
CA GLU A 33 1.59 13.31 -4.87
C GLU A 33 0.46 14.31 -4.63
N ARG A 34 -0.55 14.33 -5.50
CA ARG A 34 -1.73 15.18 -5.31
C ARG A 34 -2.47 14.82 -4.03
N TYR A 35 -2.56 13.53 -3.71
CA TYR A 35 -3.15 13.06 -2.46
C TYR A 35 -2.37 13.57 -1.25
N LEU A 36 -1.04 13.43 -1.24
CA LEU A 36 -0.18 13.89 -0.15
C LEU A 36 -0.24 15.41 0.09
N ARG A 37 -0.62 16.19 -0.93
CA ARG A 37 -0.81 17.65 -0.80
C ARG A 37 -2.15 18.05 -0.22
N GLN A 38 -3.17 17.18 -0.30
CA GLN A 38 -4.55 17.51 0.05
C GLN A 38 -5.05 16.78 1.30
N PHE A 39 -4.50 15.60 1.58
CA PHE A 39 -4.99 14.68 2.60
C PHE A 39 -3.84 14.15 3.45
N GLU A 40 -4.18 13.71 4.65
CA GLU A 40 -3.21 13.02 5.52
C GLU A 40 -2.80 11.68 4.89
N PRO A 41 -1.52 11.31 4.95
CA PRO A 41 -1.05 10.07 4.36
C PRO A 41 -1.67 8.85 5.07
N LYS A 42 -2.31 7.97 4.29
CA LYS A 42 -2.90 6.71 4.77
C LYS A 42 -2.10 5.49 4.32
N ALA A 43 -2.32 4.38 5.01
CA ALA A 43 -1.66 3.12 4.68
C ALA A 43 -1.93 2.68 3.22
N GLN A 44 -3.17 2.81 2.75
CA GLN A 44 -3.58 2.51 1.37
C GLN A 44 -2.77 3.27 0.31
N LEU A 45 -2.42 4.53 0.55
CA LEU A 45 -1.61 5.32 -0.38
C LEU A 45 -0.18 4.77 -0.47
N TYR A 46 0.43 4.47 0.68
CA TYR A 46 1.77 3.89 0.71
C TYR A 46 1.79 2.47 0.14
N TYR A 47 0.70 1.72 0.25
CA TYR A 47 0.55 0.45 -0.47
C TYR A 47 0.63 0.68 -1.99
N TRP A 48 -0.09 1.66 -2.54
CA TRP A 48 -0.01 1.97 -3.97
C TRP A 48 1.37 2.47 -4.40
N LEU A 49 2.01 3.34 -3.62
CA LEU A 49 3.39 3.76 -3.89
C LEU A 49 4.38 2.58 -3.86
N GLY A 50 4.17 1.62 -2.95
CA GLY A 50 4.94 0.39 -2.89
C GLY A 50 4.76 -0.45 -4.14
N LEU A 51 3.51 -0.66 -4.56
CA LEU A 51 3.19 -1.42 -5.77
C LEU A 51 3.78 -0.77 -7.02
N LEU A 52 3.66 0.56 -7.15
CA LEU A 52 4.25 1.29 -8.27
C LEU A 52 5.77 1.16 -8.31
N SER A 53 6.43 1.23 -7.15
CA SER A 53 7.89 1.04 -7.04
C SER A 53 8.28 -0.38 -7.44
N ASP A 54 7.53 -1.39 -6.99
CA ASP A 54 7.78 -2.80 -7.32
C ASP A 54 7.59 -3.08 -8.81
N THR A 55 6.52 -2.54 -9.42
CA THR A 55 6.31 -2.63 -10.88
C THR A 55 7.41 -1.94 -11.69
N ALA A 56 8.08 -0.95 -11.11
CA ALA A 56 9.22 -0.27 -11.72
C ALA A 56 10.55 -1.03 -11.52
N GLY A 57 10.54 -2.17 -10.82
CA GLY A 57 11.74 -2.95 -10.48
C GLY A 57 12.53 -2.37 -9.31
N ASP A 58 12.01 -1.33 -8.63
CA ASP A 58 12.64 -0.72 -7.46
C ASP A 58 12.12 -1.37 -6.17
N SER A 59 12.55 -2.61 -5.95
CA SER A 59 12.16 -3.38 -4.76
C SER A 59 12.63 -2.71 -3.46
N HIS A 60 13.68 -1.88 -3.49
CA HIS A 60 14.16 -1.15 -2.32
C HIS A 60 13.13 -0.10 -1.87
N ASN A 61 12.69 0.76 -2.78
CA ASN A 61 11.65 1.74 -2.48
C ASN A 61 10.30 1.08 -2.21
N ALA A 62 9.98 -0.04 -2.88
CA ALA A 62 8.78 -0.82 -2.58
C ALA A 62 8.73 -1.26 -1.12
N ILE A 63 9.82 -1.83 -0.60
CA ILE A 63 9.94 -2.22 0.81
C ILE A 63 9.74 -1.03 1.75
N ILE A 64 10.35 0.13 1.45
CA ILE A 64 10.20 1.34 2.27
C ILE A 64 8.73 1.77 2.33
N HIS A 65 8.05 1.80 1.19
CA HIS A 65 6.64 2.18 1.12
C HIS A 65 5.73 1.17 1.82
N TYR A 66 5.91 -0.13 1.61
CA TYR A 66 5.11 -1.13 2.33
C TYR A 66 5.35 -1.11 3.84
N ARG A 67 6.58 -0.85 4.29
CA ARG A 67 6.87 -0.64 5.73
C ARG A 67 6.13 0.57 6.28
N LYS A 68 6.03 1.67 5.54
CA LYS A 68 5.22 2.84 5.93
C LYS A 68 3.73 2.50 5.99
N ALA A 69 3.22 1.73 5.04
CA ALA A 69 1.83 1.27 5.06
C ALA A 69 1.54 0.44 6.32
N VAL A 70 2.40 -0.54 6.63
CA VAL A 70 2.29 -1.38 7.83
C VAL A 70 2.52 -0.58 9.12
N TYR A 71 3.29 0.51 9.08
CA TYR A 71 3.45 1.38 10.24
C TYR A 71 2.17 2.15 10.56
N LEU A 72 1.47 2.66 9.54
CA LEU A 72 0.19 3.36 9.72
C LEU A 72 -0.95 2.40 10.05
N GLU A 73 -0.97 1.24 9.41
CA GLU A 73 -1.98 0.21 9.61
C GLU A 73 -1.29 -1.15 9.81
N PRO A 74 -0.98 -1.52 11.07
CA PRO A 74 -0.27 -2.75 11.40
C PRO A 74 -0.92 -4.05 10.90
N GLN A 75 -2.20 -3.98 10.53
CA GLN A 75 -3.01 -5.09 10.07
C GLN A 75 -3.41 -4.97 8.59
N HIS A 76 -2.77 -4.11 7.80
CA HIS A 76 -3.08 -4.00 6.37
C HIS A 76 -2.63 -5.28 5.64
N PRO A 77 -3.56 -6.15 5.21
CA PRO A 77 -3.21 -7.50 4.77
C PRO A 77 -2.41 -7.50 3.47
N GLU A 78 -2.77 -6.65 2.51
CA GLU A 78 -2.09 -6.54 1.21
C GLU A 78 -0.66 -6.02 1.37
N ALA A 79 -0.43 -4.98 2.18
CA ALA A 79 0.92 -4.46 2.42
C ALA A 79 1.82 -5.48 3.14
N LEU A 80 1.26 -6.24 4.08
CA LEU A 80 1.98 -7.33 4.76
C LEU A 80 2.39 -8.44 3.78
N LEU A 81 1.49 -8.84 2.87
CA LEU A 81 1.76 -9.88 1.87
C LEU A 81 2.82 -9.43 0.84
N GLN A 82 2.73 -8.20 0.33
CA GLN A 82 3.72 -7.70 -0.62
C GLN A 82 5.10 -7.55 0.04
N LEU A 83 5.15 -7.00 1.26
CA LEU A 83 6.40 -6.92 2.00
C LEU A 83 7.00 -8.30 2.30
N ALA A 84 6.16 -9.29 2.63
CA ALA A 84 6.63 -10.66 2.84
C ALA A 84 7.26 -11.26 1.57
N THR A 85 6.61 -11.03 0.42
CA THR A 85 7.08 -11.52 -0.88
C THR A 85 8.45 -10.93 -1.21
N LEU A 86 8.63 -9.62 -0.99
CA LEU A 86 9.90 -8.95 -1.22
C LEU A 86 11.00 -9.40 -0.24
N LEU A 87 10.68 -9.64 1.03
CA LEU A 87 11.64 -10.15 2.00
C LEU A 87 12.09 -11.58 1.64
N ALA A 88 11.17 -12.45 1.21
CA ALA A 88 11.51 -13.79 0.75
C ALA A 88 12.44 -13.73 -0.48
N ALA A 89 12.16 -12.84 -1.44
CA ALA A 89 13.03 -12.62 -2.59
C ALA A 89 14.43 -12.11 -2.21
N GLN A 90 14.58 -11.41 -1.08
CA GLN A 90 15.87 -11.01 -0.51
C GLN A 90 16.55 -12.10 0.35
N GLY A 91 15.91 -13.27 0.51
CA GLY A 91 16.40 -14.38 1.33
C GLY A 91 16.00 -14.32 2.80
N ASP A 92 15.23 -13.31 3.23
CA ASP A 92 14.68 -13.22 4.60
C ASP A 92 13.36 -14.00 4.71
N GLU A 93 13.47 -15.31 4.58
CA GLU A 93 12.36 -16.27 4.72
C GLU A 93 11.69 -16.19 6.11
N ALA A 94 12.48 -15.94 7.15
CA ALA A 94 11.99 -15.83 8.52
C ALA A 94 11.11 -14.57 8.69
N GLY A 95 11.57 -13.43 8.18
CA GLY A 95 10.81 -12.19 8.14
C GLY A 95 9.55 -12.32 7.30
N ALA A 96 9.65 -12.92 6.12
CA ALA A 96 8.52 -13.18 5.23
C ALA A 96 7.42 -13.99 5.92
N ARG A 97 7.78 -15.12 6.55
CA ARG A 97 6.82 -15.99 7.25
C ARG A 97 6.08 -15.25 8.37
N ARG A 98 6.80 -14.44 9.16
CA ARG A 98 6.18 -13.64 10.23
C ARG A 98 5.15 -12.65 9.69
N LEU A 99 5.43 -12.03 8.55
CA LEU A 99 4.49 -11.10 7.91
C LEU A 99 3.29 -11.82 7.31
N GLN A 100 3.49 -12.99 6.69
CA GLN A 100 2.39 -13.84 6.19
C GLN A 100 1.46 -14.29 7.32
N GLU A 101 2.01 -14.70 8.47
CA GLU A 101 1.22 -15.06 9.64
C GLU A 101 0.39 -13.87 10.15
N ARG A 102 0.96 -12.67 10.15
CA ARG A 102 0.22 -11.44 10.49
C ARG A 102 -0.88 -11.13 9.50
N ALA A 103 -0.61 -11.22 8.19
CA ALA A 103 -1.60 -10.99 7.15
C ALA A 103 -2.77 -11.98 7.27
N ALA A 104 -2.48 -13.26 7.54
CA ALA A 104 -3.49 -14.29 7.73
C ALA A 104 -4.36 -14.04 8.97
N ARG A 105 -3.84 -13.41 10.02
CA ARG A 105 -4.62 -13.01 11.20
C ARG A 105 -5.50 -11.80 10.87
N ALA A 106 -4.94 -10.80 10.21
CA ALA A 106 -5.67 -9.60 9.81
C ALA A 106 -6.85 -9.90 8.87
N GLY A 107 -6.64 -10.75 7.86
CA GLY A 107 -7.70 -11.16 6.93
C GLY A 107 -8.78 -12.06 7.56
N ARG A 108 -8.54 -12.58 8.78
CA ARG A 108 -9.52 -13.36 9.56
C ARG A 108 -10.33 -12.50 10.54
N GLU A 109 -10.01 -11.23 10.71
CA GLU A 109 -10.86 -10.32 11.48
C GLU A 109 -11.98 -9.81 10.57
N PRO A 110 -13.24 -10.29 10.70
CA PRO A 110 -14.35 -9.62 10.07
C PRO A 110 -14.46 -8.25 10.73
N GLN A 111 -14.38 -7.18 9.93
CA GLN A 111 -14.65 -5.81 10.35
C GLN A 111 -15.97 -5.82 11.14
N ARG A 112 -15.87 -5.68 12.47
CA ARG A 112 -17.02 -5.63 13.38
C ARG A 112 -17.60 -4.23 13.45
#